data_AF-A0A354SKV7-F1
#
_entry.id   AF-A0A354SKV7-F1
#
_cell.length_a   1.000
_cell.length_b   1.000
_cell.length_c   1.000
_cell.angle_alpha   90.00
_cell.angle_beta   90.00
_cell.angle_gamma   90.00
#
_symmetry.space_group_name_H-M   'P 1'
#
loop_
_entity.id
_entity.type
_entity.pdbx_description
1 polymer ?
#
loop_
_entity_poly.entity_id
_entity_poly.type
_entity_poly.pdbx_seq_one_letter_code
_entity_poly.pdbx_strand_id
1 'polypeptide(L)' 'MIDAALLNGGSDSAGKILVERMKKTIAGDPHLIENILHDFISRGYLTTDFSDRGCTWRWT' A
#
# COMPACT_ATOMS: atom_id res chain seq x y z
N MET A 1 -2.50 -8.24 -3.52
CA MET A 1 -2.23 -8.97 -2.27
C MET A 1 -0.76 -8.79 -1.91
N ILE A 2 -0.44 -8.51 -0.65
CA ILE A 2 0.92 -8.50 -0.12
C ILE A 2 1.00 -9.64 0.89
N ASP A 3 1.88 -10.61 0.66
CA ASP A 3 2.01 -11.79 1.53
C ASP A 3 2.49 -11.42 2.94
N ALA A 4 2.03 -12.17 3.94
CA ALA A 4 2.43 -11.99 5.34
C ALA A 4 3.96 -12.04 5.54
N ALA A 5 4.66 -12.87 4.76
CA ALA A 5 6.12 -12.99 4.79
C ALA A 5 6.85 -11.68 4.42
N LEU A 6 6.20 -10.79 3.68
CA LEU A 6 6.75 -9.47 3.31
C LEU A 6 6.44 -8.39 4.34
N LEU A 7 5.50 -8.64 5.26
CA LEU A 7 4.99 -7.61 6.17
C LEU A 7 5.82 -7.43 7.45
N ASN A 8 6.76 -8.35 7.77
CA ASN A 8 7.68 -8.27 8.92
C ASN A 8 7.09 -7.57 10.18
N GLY A 9 5.84 -7.90 10.51
CA GLY A 9 5.20 -7.51 11.78
C GLY A 9 4.39 -6.21 11.83
N GLY A 10 3.92 -5.60 10.74
CA GLY A 10 3.05 -4.42 10.92
C GLY A 10 2.24 -3.91 9.73
N SER A 11 1.29 -3.02 10.04
CA SER A 11 0.51 -2.27 9.05
C SER A 11 1.34 -1.18 8.36
N ASP A 12 2.34 -0.63 9.04
CA ASP A 12 3.21 0.43 8.52
C ASP A 12 4.11 -0.04 7.36
N SER A 13 4.52 -1.31 7.37
CA SER A 13 5.27 -1.93 6.27
C SER A 13 4.40 -2.21 5.04
N ALA A 14 3.09 -2.47 5.22
CA ALA A 14 2.17 -2.70 4.11
C ALA A 14 2.04 -1.47 3.20
N GLY A 15 1.92 -0.28 3.78
CA GLY A 15 1.83 0.99 3.04
C GLY A 15 3.07 1.25 2.20
N LYS A 16 4.26 1.07 2.80
CA LYS A 16 5.54 1.24 2.10
C LYS A 16 5.69 0.27 0.92
N ILE A 17 5.33 -1.00 1.10
CA ILE A 17 5.39 -2.00 0.03
C ILE A 17 4.41 -1.66 -1.11
N LEU A 18 3.21 -1.17 -0.78
CA LEU A 18 2.26 -0.73 -1.80
C LEU A 18 2.84 0.43 -2.62
N VAL A 19 3.33 1.47 -1.95
CA VAL A 19 3.92 2.66 -2.60
C VAL A 19 5.07 2.24 -3.52
N GLU A 20 6.00 1.42 -3.04
CA GLU A 20 7.15 0.97 -3.83
C GLU A 20 6.76 0.10 -5.03
N ARG A 21 5.70 -0.70 -4.90
CA ARG A 21 5.15 -1.45 -6.05
C ARG A 21 4.54 -0.50 -7.08
N MET A 22 3.74 0.47 -6.64
CA MET A 22 3.04 1.39 -7.54
C MET A 22 4.00 2.33 -8.28
N LYS A 23 5.05 2.83 -7.61
CA LYS A 23 6.13 3.60 -8.26
C LYS A 23 6.80 2.84 -9.41
N LYS A 24 6.88 1.52 -9.32
CA LYS A 24 7.47 0.66 -10.38
C LYS A 24 6.50 0.33 -11.50
N THR A 25 5.19 0.37 -11.23
CA THR A 25 4.14 -0.01 -12.19
C THR A 25 3.62 1.19 -12.98
N ILE A 26 3.49 2.34 -12.34
CA ILE A 26 2.93 3.54 -12.96
C ILE A 26 4.08 4.35 -13.58
N ALA A 27 4.02 4.58 -14.89
CA ALA A 27 4.91 5.51 -15.55
C ALA A 27 4.50 6.95 -15.15
N GLY A 28 5.27 7.56 -14.25
CA GLY A 28 4.99 8.89 -13.71
C GLY A 28 6.04 9.32 -12.70
N ASP A 29 5.87 10.53 -12.14
CA ASP A 29 6.77 11.03 -11.09
C ASP A 29 6.60 10.20 -9.80
N PRO A 30 7.67 9.58 -9.27
CA PRO A 30 7.57 8.73 -8.09
C PRO A 30 7.10 9.44 -6.83
N HIS A 31 7.44 10.72 -6.65
CA HIS A 31 7.02 11.51 -5.48
C HIS A 31 5.54 11.86 -5.57
N LEU A 32 5.04 12.16 -6.77
CA LEU A 32 3.62 12.39 -7.00
C LEU A 32 2.80 11.12 -6.71
N ILE A 33 3.26 9.95 -7.19
CA ILE A 33 2.61 8.66 -6.94
C ILE A 33 2.56 8.37 -5.43
N GLU A 34 3.66 8.58 -4.72
CA GLU A 34 3.73 8.40 -3.26
C GLU A 34 2.77 9.32 -2.52
N ASN A 35 2.76 10.62 -2.85
CA ASN A 35 1.87 11.59 -2.23
C ASN A 35 0.39 11.26 -2.45
N ILE A 36 0.01 10.86 -3.66
CA ILE A 36 -1.37 10.47 -3.98
C ILE A 36 -1.79 9.23 -3.18
N LEU A 37 -0.93 8.22 -3.10
CA LEU A 37 -1.23 7.01 -2.35
C LEU A 37 -1.36 7.29 -0.85
N HIS A 38 -0.48 8.12 -0.28
CA HIS A 38 -0.60 8.55 1.10
C HIS A 38 -1.87 9.34 1.36
N ASP A 39 -2.26 10.24 0.45
CA ASP A 39 -3.51 10.98 0.55
C ASP A 39 -4.71 10.01 0.56
N PHE A 40 -4.78 9.05 -0.36
CA PHE A 40 -5.85 8.04 -0.42
C PHE A 40 -5.93 7.16 0.83
N ILE A 41 -4.79 6.77 1.39
CA ILE A 41 -4.74 6.00 2.63
C ILE A 41 -5.22 6.85 3.81
N SER A 42 -4.71 8.08 3.93
CA SER A 42 -5.04 8.98 5.05
C SER A 42 -6.52 9.38 5.07
N ARG A 43 -7.14 9.52 3.89
CA ARG A 43 -8.57 9.83 3.74
C ARG A 43 -9.48 8.61 3.84
N GLY A 44 -8.91 7.40 3.91
CA GLY A 44 -9.66 6.16 3.97
C GLY A 44 -10.29 5.72 2.64
N TYR A 45 -9.91 6.33 1.51
CA TYR A 45 -10.31 5.85 0.18
C TYR A 45 -9.66 4.51 -0.16
N LEU A 46 -8.45 4.29 0.34
CA LEU A 46 -7.69 3.07 0.17
C LEU A 46 -7.39 2.45 1.54
N THR A 47 -8.05 1.34 1.86
CA THR A 47 -7.96 0.69 3.17
C THR A 47 -7.28 -0.67 3.07
N THR A 48 -6.66 -1.10 4.17
CA THR A 48 -6.05 -2.41 4.31
C THR A 48 -6.94 -3.34 5.09
N ASP A 49 -7.13 -4.54 4.56
CA ASP A 49 -7.67 -5.67 5.29
C ASP A 49 -6.54 -6.68 5.56
N PHE A 50 -6.28 -6.95 6.84
CA PHE A 50 -5.23 -7.86 7.29
C PHE A 50 -5.80 -9.24 7.58
N SER A 51 -5.11 -10.26 7.12
CA SER A 51 -5.43 -11.68 7.36
C SER A 51 -4.15 -12.44 7.70
N ASP A 52 -4.28 -13.67 8.18
CA ASP A 52 -3.15 -14.57 8.44
C ASP A 52 -2.30 -14.86 7.18
N ARG A 53 -2.85 -14.60 5.99
CA ARG A 53 -2.15 -14.77 4.71
C ARG A 53 -1.39 -13.52 4.25
N GLY A 54 -1.64 -12.37 4.87
CA GLY A 54 -1.09 -11.09 4.47
C GLY A 54 -2.16 -10.01 4.38
N CYS A 55 -1.92 -8.97 3.59
CA CYS A 55 -2.86 -7.86 3.45
C CYS A 55 -3.40 -7.70 2.02
N THR A 56 -4.67 -7.28 1.96
CA THR A 56 -5.35 -6.91 0.73
C THR A 56 -5.79 -5.46 0.82
N TRP A 57 -5.50 -4.70 -0.23
CA TRP A 57 -5.92 -3.32 -0.36
C TRP A 57 -7.28 -3.24 -1.05
N ARG A 58 -8.17 -2.42 -0.52
CA ARG A 58 -9.52 -2.23 -1.06
C ARG A 58 -9.83 -0.75 -1.21
N TRP A 59 -10.50 -0.44 -2.32
CA TRP A 59 -11.13 0.87 -2.52
C TRP A 59 -12.47 0.90 -1.76
N THR A 60 -12.78 2.04 -1.17
CA THR A 60 -14.06 2.29 -0.48
C THR A 60 -14.93 3.22 -1.31
#